data_AF-A0A426ZF96-F1
#
_entry.id   AF-A0A426ZF96-F1
#
_cell.length_a   1.000
_cell.length_b   1.000
_cell.length_c   1.000
_cell.angle_alpha   90.00
_cell.angle_beta   90.00
_cell.angle_gamma   90.00
#
_symmetry.space_group_name_H-M   'P 1'
#
loop_
_entity.id
_entity.type
_entity.pdbx_description
1 polymer ?
#
loop_
_entity_poly.entity_id
_entity_poly.type
_entity_poly.pdbx_seq_one_letter_code
_entity_poly.pdbx_strand_id
1 'polypeptide(L)'
;MAPVTCSTTSSEIRIGEVEDVQELRRARPTAVPERYVRDTNERPALSAILPSLHVPVIDLSKLVCGTKRQSQEEMAKLTAACEEWGFFQVINHGIETELLETMERVAKEFFMLPLEEKEKYPMAPGTIQGYGHAFVFSEDQKLDWCNMLALGVQPAFIRKPHLWPANPANLRYSPSCRRRDREERILLILISRSLGLSPNYFNEMFGEAVQAVRMNYYPPCSRPDLVLGLSPHSDGSALTVLQQDTTSVGLQILKDNAWVPVHPIPDALVINIGDTIEVGAIIHPGFLLHLNPPPNPLLIDATRAMQVLTNGRYRSVEHRAVTNRESDRLSVVTFYAPSYDVELGPVPELVNDQQPCRYRRFNHGEYSRHYVTNKLQGKKNLEFAKIQTSY
;
A
#
# COMPACT_ATOMS: atom_id res chain seq x y z
N MET A 1 -30.36 -48.88 -4.16
CA MET A 1 -29.34 -47.81 -4.07
C MET A 1 -30.06 -46.55 -3.63
N ALA A 2 -29.80 -46.09 -2.40
CA ALA A 2 -30.33 -44.82 -1.90
C ALA A 2 -29.50 -43.66 -2.50
N PRO A 3 -30.10 -42.52 -2.84
CA PRO A 3 -29.36 -41.37 -3.32
C PRO A 3 -28.54 -40.78 -2.15
N VAL A 4 -27.23 -40.67 -2.35
CA VAL A 4 -26.32 -39.98 -1.43
C VAL A 4 -26.64 -38.49 -1.52
N THR A 5 -27.30 -37.96 -0.50
CA THR A 5 -27.44 -36.51 -0.30
C THR A 5 -26.07 -35.96 0.10
N CYS A 6 -25.40 -35.27 -0.81
CA CYS A 6 -24.20 -34.49 -0.51
C CYS A 6 -24.63 -33.27 0.34
N SER A 7 -24.41 -33.33 1.65
CA SER A 7 -24.56 -32.18 2.53
C SER A 7 -23.34 -31.27 2.34
N THR A 8 -23.49 -30.18 1.59
CA THR A 8 -22.53 -29.08 1.59
C THR A 8 -22.64 -28.32 2.90
N THR A 9 -21.91 -28.75 3.92
CA THR A 9 -21.67 -27.95 5.13
C THR A 9 -20.72 -26.82 4.76
N SER A 10 -21.27 -25.63 4.51
CA SER A 10 -20.54 -24.37 4.52
C SER A 10 -19.91 -24.18 5.90
N SER A 11 -18.60 -24.40 6.03
CA SER A 11 -17.88 -24.01 7.26
C SER A 11 -17.90 -22.48 7.37
N GLU A 12 -18.65 -21.95 8.31
CA GLU A 12 -18.68 -20.51 8.60
C GLU A 12 -17.27 -20.01 8.94
N ILE A 13 -16.85 -18.92 8.29
CA ILE A 13 -15.57 -18.26 8.59
C ILE A 13 -15.66 -17.70 10.00
N ARG A 14 -14.83 -18.21 10.90
CA ARG A 14 -14.63 -17.62 12.22
C ARG A 14 -13.45 -16.67 12.15
N ILE A 15 -13.75 -15.37 12.22
CA ILE A 15 -12.75 -14.28 12.12
C ILE A 15 -12.15 -13.98 13.50
N GLY A 16 -12.84 -14.41 14.57
CA GLY A 16 -12.56 -14.02 15.94
C GLY A 16 -12.92 -12.56 16.18
N GLU A 17 -12.94 -12.14 17.44
CA GLU A 17 -13.03 -10.72 17.77
C GLU A 17 -11.70 -10.05 17.40
N VAL A 18 -11.78 -8.94 16.66
CA VAL A 18 -10.64 -8.12 16.27
C VAL A 18 -10.70 -6.87 17.13
N GLU A 19 -9.82 -6.81 18.13
CA GLU A 19 -9.81 -5.71 19.09
C GLU A 19 -9.25 -4.43 18.46
N ASP A 20 -9.80 -3.29 18.85
CA ASP A 20 -9.28 -1.99 18.47
C ASP A 20 -7.95 -1.73 19.19
N VAL A 21 -6.87 -1.50 18.43
CA VAL A 21 -5.52 -1.36 19.00
C VAL A 21 -5.38 -0.11 19.89
N GLN A 22 -6.09 0.98 19.61
CA GLN A 22 -6.14 2.15 20.49
C GLN A 22 -6.82 1.82 21.82
N GLU A 23 -7.93 1.06 21.79
CA GLU A 23 -8.61 0.64 23.03
C GLU A 23 -7.79 -0.37 23.83
N LEU A 24 -7.15 -1.34 23.16
CA LEU A 24 -6.17 -2.23 23.77
C LEU A 24 -5.08 -1.44 24.48
N ARG A 25 -4.54 -0.40 23.83
CA ARG A 25 -3.52 0.44 24.44
C ARG A 25 -4.05 1.20 25.66
N ARG A 26 -5.28 1.74 25.59
CA ARG A 26 -5.94 2.48 26.69
C ARG A 26 -6.20 1.59 27.90
N ALA A 27 -6.52 0.31 27.69
CA ALA A 27 -6.71 -0.67 28.76
C ALA A 27 -5.42 -1.00 29.53
N ARG A 28 -4.24 -0.60 29.01
CA ARG A 28 -2.90 -0.83 29.62
C ARG A 28 -2.67 -2.30 30.01
N PRO A 29 -2.78 -3.24 29.07
CA PRO A 29 -2.62 -4.65 29.37
C PRO A 29 -1.20 -4.94 29.84
N THR A 30 -1.05 -5.95 30.70
CA THR A 30 0.23 -6.40 31.22
C THR A 30 1.08 -7.11 30.16
N ALA A 31 0.44 -7.63 29.11
CA ALA A 31 1.06 -8.26 27.96
C ALA A 31 0.36 -7.88 26.66
N VAL A 32 1.07 -7.98 25.55
CA VAL A 32 0.50 -7.86 24.20
C VAL A 32 -0.33 -9.13 23.90
N PRO A 33 -1.56 -9.04 23.35
CA PRO A 33 -2.34 -10.23 23.01
C PRO A 33 -1.64 -11.09 21.96
N GLU A 34 -1.78 -12.42 22.06
CA GLU A 34 -1.04 -13.40 21.26
C GLU A 34 -1.25 -13.23 19.75
N ARG A 35 -2.43 -12.74 19.32
CA ARG A 35 -2.69 -12.45 17.90
C ARG A 35 -1.79 -11.36 17.34
N TYR A 36 -1.23 -10.46 18.15
CA TYR A 36 -0.30 -9.42 17.66
C TYR A 36 1.17 -9.84 17.78
N VAL A 37 1.47 -10.85 18.58
CA VAL A 37 2.84 -11.34 18.80
C VAL A 37 3.34 -12.07 17.57
N ARG A 38 4.42 -11.58 16.97
CA ARG A 38 5.06 -12.18 15.80
C ARG A 38 5.88 -13.41 16.15
N ASP A 39 5.94 -14.32 15.19
CA ASP A 39 6.85 -15.45 15.22
C ASP A 39 8.30 -14.95 15.28
N THR A 40 9.17 -15.74 15.90
CA THR A 40 10.53 -15.31 16.27
C THR A 40 11.35 -14.78 15.08
N ASN A 41 11.17 -15.36 13.89
CA ASN A 41 11.82 -14.98 12.63
C ASN A 41 11.21 -13.74 11.96
N GLU A 42 10.01 -13.32 12.36
CA GLU A 42 9.28 -12.18 11.78
C GLU A 42 9.34 -10.93 12.66
N ARG A 43 9.75 -11.09 13.93
CA ARG A 43 9.89 -9.98 14.87
C ARG A 43 10.78 -8.89 14.30
N PRO A 44 10.47 -7.61 14.56
CA PRO A 44 11.34 -6.53 14.15
C PRO A 44 12.68 -6.64 14.90
N ALA A 45 13.68 -7.21 14.23
CA ALA A 45 15.05 -7.14 14.71
C ALA A 45 15.45 -5.66 14.87
N LEU A 46 16.19 -5.36 15.93
CA LEU A 46 16.96 -4.11 16.01
C LEU A 46 17.99 -4.18 14.89
N SER A 47 17.62 -3.66 13.72
CA SER A 47 18.49 -3.57 12.56
C SER A 47 19.80 -2.92 12.99
N ALA A 48 20.93 -3.59 12.76
CA ALA A 48 22.22 -2.92 12.79
C ALA A 48 22.14 -1.87 11.68
N ILE A 49 21.94 -0.61 12.07
CA ILE A 49 21.85 0.52 11.14
C ILE A 49 23.09 0.45 10.26
N LEU A 50 22.93 0.08 8.99
CA LEU A 50 23.98 0.22 7.99
C LEU A 50 24.08 1.72 7.72
N PRO A 51 25.11 2.43 8.23
CA PRO A 51 25.13 3.90 8.21
C PRO A 51 25.22 4.48 6.79
N SER A 52 25.43 3.64 5.77
CA SER A 52 25.65 4.03 4.38
C SER A 52 24.41 3.93 3.49
N LEU A 53 23.30 3.34 3.95
CA LEU A 53 22.10 3.16 3.13
C LEU A 53 21.01 4.16 3.54
N HIS A 54 20.79 5.15 2.67
CA HIS A 54 19.73 6.15 2.83
C HIS A 54 18.81 6.14 1.62
N VAL A 55 17.51 6.24 1.90
CA VAL A 55 16.49 6.39 0.85
C VAL A 55 16.77 7.68 0.05
N PRO A 56 16.81 7.61 -1.29
CA PRO A 56 17.06 8.78 -2.13
C PRO A 56 16.04 9.90 -1.87
N VAL A 57 16.51 11.15 -1.94
CA VAL A 57 15.65 12.35 -1.84
C VAL A 57 15.64 13.07 -3.18
N ILE A 58 14.49 13.30 -3.77
CA ILE A 58 14.32 13.97 -5.06
C ILE A 58 13.75 15.38 -4.82
N ASP A 59 14.43 16.39 -5.37
CA ASP A 59 13.97 17.77 -5.34
C ASP A 59 13.13 18.08 -6.59
N LEU A 60 11.80 18.06 -6.45
CA LEU A 60 10.89 18.23 -7.58
C LEU A 60 11.05 19.59 -8.26
N SER A 61 11.43 20.63 -7.50
CA SER A 61 11.61 21.97 -8.04
C SER A 61 12.75 22.04 -9.06
N LYS A 62 13.79 21.22 -8.92
CA LYS A 62 14.87 21.13 -9.91
C LYS A 62 14.44 20.46 -11.21
N LEU A 63 13.50 19.53 -11.13
CA LEU A 63 12.94 18.84 -12.30
C LEU A 63 11.96 19.74 -13.07
N VAL A 64 11.18 20.56 -12.38
CA VAL A 64 10.11 21.38 -12.97
C VAL A 64 10.58 22.80 -13.32
N CYS A 65 11.36 23.43 -12.45
CA CYS A 65 11.76 24.85 -12.57
C CYS A 65 13.28 25.05 -12.65
N GLY A 66 14.08 23.98 -12.54
CA GLY A 66 15.53 24.07 -12.53
C GLY A 66 16.15 24.37 -13.89
N THR A 67 17.43 24.73 -13.89
CA THR A 67 18.23 24.81 -15.12
C THR A 67 18.32 23.45 -15.81
N LYS A 68 18.64 23.43 -17.11
CA LYS A 68 18.82 22.17 -17.87
C LYS A 68 19.74 21.18 -17.17
N ARG A 69 20.85 21.67 -16.61
CA ARG A 69 21.82 20.86 -15.86
C ARG A 69 21.21 20.27 -14.59
N GLN A 70 20.55 21.09 -13.77
CA GLN A 70 19.89 20.63 -12.54
C GLN A 70 18.80 19.60 -12.84
N SER A 71 17.99 19.84 -13.88
CA SER A 71 16.94 18.92 -14.31
C SER A 71 17.53 17.57 -14.76
N GLN A 72 18.65 17.58 -15.51
CA GLN A 72 19.33 16.34 -15.93
C GLN A 72 19.93 15.56 -14.76
N GLU A 73 20.63 16.24 -13.84
CA GLU A 73 21.24 15.61 -12.66
C GLU A 73 20.16 15.01 -11.74
N GLU A 74 19.08 15.75 -11.50
CA GLU A 74 17.97 15.28 -10.64
C GLU A 74 17.14 14.17 -11.34
N MET A 75 17.04 14.18 -12.67
CA MET A 75 16.38 13.11 -13.45
C MET A 75 17.19 11.81 -13.40
N ALA A 76 18.52 11.89 -13.47
CA ALA A 76 19.38 10.73 -13.28
C ALA A 76 19.22 10.14 -11.87
N LYS A 77 19.10 11.00 -10.86
CA LYS A 77 18.82 10.59 -9.48
C LYS A 77 17.47 9.90 -9.32
N LEU A 78 16.41 10.45 -9.94
CA LEU A 78 15.08 9.83 -9.97
C LEU A 78 15.14 8.45 -10.64
N THR A 79 15.82 8.35 -11.78
CA THR A 79 15.97 7.07 -12.51
C THR A 79 16.64 6.02 -11.62
N ALA A 80 17.76 6.37 -10.98
CA ALA A 80 18.47 5.46 -10.07
C ALA A 80 17.59 5.07 -8.86
N ALA A 81 16.83 6.01 -8.30
CA ALA A 81 15.90 5.71 -7.20
C ALA A 81 14.82 4.70 -7.62
N CYS A 82 14.24 4.85 -8.81
CA CYS A 82 13.24 3.91 -9.34
C CYS A 82 13.81 2.52 -9.63
N GLU A 83 15.05 2.43 -10.14
CA GLU A 83 15.70 1.17 -10.52
C GLU A 83 16.27 0.39 -9.32
N GLU A 84 16.91 1.11 -8.39
CA GLU A 84 17.67 0.51 -7.31
C GLU A 84 16.88 0.40 -6.00
N TRP A 85 15.95 1.32 -5.76
CA TRP A 85 15.23 1.42 -4.48
C TRP A 85 13.74 1.15 -4.61
N GLY A 86 13.10 1.52 -5.72
CA GLY A 86 11.63 1.54 -5.81
C GLY A 86 10.96 2.53 -4.85
N PHE A 87 11.75 3.29 -4.09
CA PHE A 87 11.34 4.22 -3.05
C PHE A 87 12.21 5.47 -3.11
N PHE A 88 11.61 6.63 -2.85
CA PHE A 88 12.31 7.89 -2.68
C PHE A 88 11.46 8.87 -1.89
N GLN A 89 12.09 9.83 -1.22
CA GLN A 89 11.40 10.99 -0.64
C GLN A 89 11.39 12.12 -1.65
N VAL A 90 10.32 12.89 -1.72
CA VAL A 90 10.21 14.08 -2.58
C VAL A 90 10.05 15.31 -1.72
N ILE A 91 10.91 16.31 -1.96
CA ILE A 91 10.83 17.65 -1.37
C ILE A 91 10.51 18.67 -2.45
N ASN A 92 10.07 19.86 -2.02
CA ASN A 92 9.71 20.97 -2.92
C ASN A 92 8.70 20.55 -4.00
N HIS A 93 7.76 19.67 -3.63
CA HIS A 93 6.79 19.06 -4.54
C HIS A 93 5.67 20.00 -5.02
N GLY A 94 5.62 21.26 -4.56
CA GLY A 94 4.60 22.22 -4.98
C GLY A 94 3.23 22.05 -4.32
N ILE A 95 2.97 20.95 -3.60
CA ILE A 95 1.80 20.84 -2.70
C ILE A 95 1.92 21.86 -1.57
N GLU A 96 0.85 22.64 -1.38
CA GLU A 96 0.74 23.62 -0.30
C GLU A 96 0.84 22.94 1.07
N THR A 97 1.70 23.45 1.95
CA THR A 97 1.89 22.92 3.31
C THR A 97 0.58 22.86 4.10
N GLU A 98 -0.28 23.88 3.98
CA GLU A 98 -1.60 23.92 4.63
C GLU A 98 -2.49 22.73 4.23
N LEU A 99 -2.36 22.23 3.00
CA LEU A 99 -3.10 21.06 2.54
C LEU A 99 -2.59 19.78 3.24
N LEU A 100 -1.27 19.63 3.36
CA LEU A 100 -0.67 18.49 4.06
C LEU A 100 -1.05 18.51 5.55
N GLU A 101 -0.91 19.66 6.20
CA GLU A 101 -1.30 19.87 7.60
C GLU A 101 -2.78 19.57 7.82
N THR A 102 -3.65 20.02 6.91
CA THR A 102 -5.09 19.75 6.97
C THR A 102 -5.39 18.26 6.86
N MET A 103 -4.73 17.53 5.95
CA MET A 103 -4.92 16.09 5.79
C MET A 103 -4.49 15.32 7.05
N GLU A 104 -3.35 15.66 7.62
CA GLU A 104 -2.87 15.06 8.87
C GLU A 104 -3.79 15.37 10.05
N ARG A 105 -4.16 16.64 10.21
CA ARG A 105 -5.05 17.09 11.30
C ARG A 105 -6.39 16.38 11.24
N VAL A 106 -7.01 16.30 10.06
CA VAL A 106 -8.32 15.66 9.85
C VAL A 106 -8.24 14.14 10.10
N ALA A 107 -7.18 13.48 9.65
CA ALA A 107 -6.94 12.08 9.97
C ALA A 107 -6.80 11.87 11.48
N LYS A 108 -6.00 12.70 12.15
CA LYS A 108 -5.80 12.65 13.61
C LYS A 108 -7.12 12.89 14.37
N GLU A 109 -7.88 13.91 13.99
CA GLU A 109 -9.20 14.21 14.56
C GLU A 109 -10.13 12.99 14.48
N PHE A 110 -10.18 12.29 13.35
CA PHE A 110 -10.97 11.07 13.20
C PHE A 110 -10.52 9.96 14.18
N PHE A 111 -9.23 9.66 14.26
CA PHE A 111 -8.73 8.60 15.17
C PHE A 111 -8.88 8.94 16.66
N MET A 112 -9.05 10.22 17.00
CA MET A 112 -9.28 10.68 18.37
C MET A 112 -10.77 10.66 18.77
N LEU A 113 -11.69 10.35 17.84
CA LEU A 113 -13.10 10.16 18.16
C LEU A 113 -13.32 8.94 19.08
N PRO A 114 -14.42 8.91 19.85
CA PRO A 114 -14.85 7.72 20.58
C PRO A 114 -14.96 6.50 19.65
N LEU A 115 -14.74 5.30 20.19
CA LEU A 115 -14.81 4.06 19.41
C LEU A 115 -16.16 3.93 18.71
N GLU A 116 -17.27 4.25 19.40
CA GLU A 116 -18.62 4.13 18.86
C GLU A 116 -18.87 5.05 17.66
N GLU A 117 -18.12 6.16 17.55
CA GLU A 117 -18.17 7.04 16.38
C GLU A 117 -17.36 6.49 15.21
N LYS A 118 -16.20 5.88 15.47
CA LYS A 118 -15.34 5.27 14.44
C LYS A 118 -15.98 4.01 13.86
N GLU A 119 -16.63 3.20 14.69
CA GLU A 119 -17.29 1.94 14.30
C GLU A 119 -18.54 2.13 13.42
N LYS A 120 -19.04 3.36 13.25
CA LYS A 120 -20.10 3.68 12.27
C LYS A 120 -19.68 3.44 10.82
N TYR A 121 -18.39 3.28 10.58
CA TYR A 121 -17.81 3.16 9.25
C TYR A 121 -17.07 1.83 9.07
N PRO A 122 -17.66 0.67 9.38
CA PRO A 122 -16.91 -0.57 9.57
C PRO A 122 -16.26 -1.06 8.28
N MET A 123 -15.05 -1.58 8.40
CA MET A 123 -14.42 -2.39 7.36
C MET A 123 -15.01 -3.81 7.41
N ALA A 124 -15.90 -4.13 6.47
CA ALA A 124 -16.52 -5.44 6.42
C ALA A 124 -15.49 -6.53 6.06
N PRO A 125 -15.63 -7.76 6.58
CA PRO A 125 -14.77 -8.89 6.25
C PRO A 125 -14.55 -9.09 4.76
N GLY A 126 -13.30 -9.28 4.35
CA GLY A 126 -12.93 -9.47 2.96
C GLY A 126 -13.03 -8.22 2.08
N THR A 127 -13.32 -7.05 2.66
CA THR A 127 -13.26 -5.74 1.99
C THR A 127 -12.06 -4.93 2.47
N ILE A 128 -11.75 -3.84 1.77
CA ILE A 128 -10.62 -2.94 2.08
C ILE A 128 -11.04 -1.48 2.29
N GLN A 129 -12.34 -1.22 2.43
CA GLN A 129 -12.84 0.13 2.71
C GLN A 129 -13.57 0.13 4.04
N GLY A 130 -13.40 1.19 4.81
CA GLY A 130 -13.94 1.36 6.16
C GLY A 130 -12.83 1.44 7.20
N TYR A 131 -13.26 1.49 8.46
CA TYR A 131 -12.49 1.52 9.67
C TYR A 131 -12.34 0.11 10.24
N GLY A 132 -11.11 -0.30 10.55
CA GLY A 132 -10.82 -1.60 11.17
C GLY A 132 -9.48 -2.16 10.72
N HIS A 133 -9.42 -3.50 10.63
CA HIS A 133 -8.25 -4.23 10.14
C HIS A 133 -8.56 -4.81 8.77
N ALA A 134 -7.67 -4.56 7.81
CA ALA A 134 -7.78 -5.17 6.49
C ALA A 134 -7.44 -6.67 6.57
N PHE A 135 -8.08 -7.46 5.71
CA PHE A 135 -7.65 -8.83 5.41
C PHE A 135 -7.63 -9.81 6.60
N VAL A 136 -8.59 -9.73 7.54
CA VAL A 136 -8.73 -10.75 8.60
C VAL A 136 -9.57 -11.92 8.10
N PHE A 137 -8.98 -13.11 8.05
CA PHE A 137 -9.56 -14.30 7.44
C PHE A 137 -9.68 -15.50 8.38
N SER A 138 -9.08 -15.46 9.57
CA SER A 138 -9.16 -16.54 10.56
C SER A 138 -8.89 -16.05 11.98
N GLU A 139 -9.36 -16.80 12.98
CA GLU A 139 -9.13 -16.50 14.40
C GLU A 139 -7.65 -16.57 14.79
N ASP A 140 -6.89 -17.47 14.15
CA ASP A 140 -5.46 -17.70 14.47
C ASP A 140 -4.51 -16.75 13.72
N GLN A 141 -5.03 -15.91 12.84
CA GLN A 141 -4.23 -14.98 12.05
C GLN A 141 -3.53 -13.96 12.94
N LYS A 142 -2.24 -13.74 12.67
CA LYS A 142 -1.47 -12.65 13.26
C LYS A 142 -1.94 -11.29 12.73
N LEU A 143 -2.17 -10.36 13.64
CA LEU A 143 -2.72 -9.02 13.38
C LEU A 143 -1.63 -7.95 13.48
N ASP A 144 -1.86 -6.86 12.75
CA ASP A 144 -1.04 -5.66 12.76
C ASP A 144 -1.42 -4.75 13.93
N TRP A 145 -0.43 -4.14 14.57
CA TRP A 145 -0.61 -3.17 15.65
C TRP A 145 -0.94 -1.78 15.08
N CYS A 146 -2.05 -1.69 14.34
CA CYS A 146 -2.55 -0.45 13.76
C CYS A 146 -4.07 -0.44 13.63
N ASN A 147 -4.66 0.74 13.72
CA ASN A 147 -6.01 0.98 13.25
C ASN A 147 -5.96 1.65 11.88
N MET A 148 -6.85 1.22 10.97
CA MET A 148 -6.88 1.72 9.60
C MET A 148 -8.24 2.32 9.26
N LEU A 149 -8.25 3.42 8.52
CA LEU A 149 -9.41 3.90 7.77
C LEU A 149 -9.02 3.96 6.29
N ALA A 150 -9.67 3.15 5.45
CA ALA A 150 -9.42 3.11 4.01
C ALA A 150 -10.68 3.49 3.22
N LEU A 151 -10.53 4.34 2.21
CA LEU A 151 -11.65 4.94 1.47
C LEU A 151 -11.34 5.00 -0.03
N GLY A 152 -12.30 4.58 -0.85
CA GLY A 152 -12.22 4.66 -2.31
C GLY A 152 -12.55 6.07 -2.81
N VAL A 153 -11.73 6.58 -3.73
CA VAL A 153 -11.65 8.01 -4.05
C VAL A 153 -12.03 8.31 -5.49
N GLN A 154 -11.38 7.65 -6.44
CA GLN A 154 -11.69 7.74 -7.86
C GLN A 154 -11.53 6.34 -8.44
N PRO A 155 -12.30 5.97 -9.45
CA PRO A 155 -13.44 6.68 -10.04
C PRO A 155 -14.67 6.75 -9.10
N ALA A 156 -15.74 7.44 -9.52
CA ALA A 156 -16.92 7.65 -8.66
C ALA A 156 -17.58 6.35 -8.18
N PHE A 157 -17.56 5.28 -8.99
CA PHE A 157 -18.22 4.02 -8.67
C PHE A 157 -17.55 3.24 -7.54
N ILE A 158 -16.28 3.50 -7.21
CA ILE A 158 -15.61 2.83 -6.08
C ILE A 158 -15.88 3.53 -4.74
N ARG A 159 -16.43 4.74 -4.77
CA ARG A 159 -16.77 5.49 -3.56
C ARG A 159 -17.95 4.81 -2.87
N LYS A 160 -17.83 4.62 -1.57
CA LYS A 160 -18.92 4.16 -0.71
C LYS A 160 -19.36 5.29 0.21
N PRO A 161 -20.36 6.13 -0.17
CA PRO A 161 -20.72 7.34 0.58
C PRO A 161 -21.03 7.11 2.06
N HIS A 162 -21.57 5.94 2.41
CA HIS A 162 -21.86 5.57 3.80
C HIS A 162 -20.61 5.30 4.65
N LEU A 163 -19.45 5.02 4.04
CA LEU A 163 -18.18 4.82 4.74
C LEU A 163 -17.38 6.13 4.92
N TRP A 164 -17.79 7.22 4.26
CA TRP A 164 -17.14 8.52 4.39
C TRP A 164 -17.60 9.22 5.67
N PRO A 165 -16.71 9.43 6.66
CA PRO A 165 -17.16 10.01 7.92
C PRO A 165 -17.61 11.46 7.77
N ALA A 166 -18.70 11.80 8.46
CA ALA A 166 -19.23 13.16 8.49
C ALA A 166 -18.51 14.05 9.50
N ASN A 167 -17.80 13.42 10.45
CA ASN A 167 -17.00 14.07 11.49
C ASN A 167 -15.56 13.51 11.42
N PRO A 168 -14.52 14.35 11.30
CA PRO A 168 -14.57 15.82 11.19
C PRO A 168 -15.16 16.30 9.86
N ALA A 169 -15.80 17.48 9.85
CA ALA A 169 -16.54 17.99 8.68
C ALA A 169 -15.67 18.12 7.41
N ASN A 170 -14.36 18.36 7.60
CA ASN A 170 -13.38 18.47 6.53
C ASN A 170 -12.88 17.11 5.99
N LEU A 171 -13.29 15.99 6.60
CA LEU A 171 -13.06 14.66 6.05
C LEU A 171 -13.93 14.37 4.83
N ARG A 172 -14.94 15.22 4.52
CA ARG A 172 -15.69 15.22 3.25
C ARG A 172 -14.83 15.74 2.08
N TYR A 173 -13.86 14.89 1.79
CA TYR A 173 -12.93 14.64 0.69
C TYR A 173 -12.89 15.42 -0.64
N SER A 174 -13.90 16.20 -1.03
CA SER A 174 -13.99 16.58 -2.45
C SER A 174 -12.84 17.49 -2.94
N PRO A 175 -12.36 18.52 -2.20
CA PRO A 175 -11.35 19.44 -2.73
C PRO A 175 -9.90 18.96 -2.53
N SER A 176 -9.54 18.48 -1.34
CA SER A 176 -8.14 18.21 -0.96
C SER A 176 -7.46 17.16 -1.84
N CYS A 177 -8.21 16.14 -2.24
CA CYS A 177 -7.62 15.03 -2.98
C CYS A 177 -7.63 15.26 -4.50
N ARG A 178 -8.57 16.08 -4.99
CA ARG A 178 -8.43 16.68 -6.32
C ARG A 178 -7.19 17.57 -6.42
N ARG A 179 -6.79 18.25 -5.33
CA ARG A 179 -5.56 19.06 -5.31
C ARG A 179 -4.29 18.21 -5.35
N ARG A 180 -4.29 17.00 -4.78
CA ARG A 180 -3.14 16.07 -4.82
C ARG A 180 -3.00 15.33 -6.17
N ASP A 181 -4.10 15.09 -6.89
CA ASP A 181 -4.11 14.44 -8.21
C ASP A 181 -3.14 15.09 -9.22
N ARG A 182 -3.03 16.43 -9.21
CA ARG A 182 -2.11 17.15 -10.10
C ARG A 182 -0.65 16.72 -9.90
N GLU A 183 -0.21 16.60 -8.66
CA GLU A 183 1.19 16.31 -8.34
C GLU A 183 1.51 14.82 -8.54
N GLU A 184 0.55 13.93 -8.28
CA GLU A 184 0.62 12.51 -8.66
C GLU A 184 0.80 12.34 -10.18
N ARG A 185 0.06 13.11 -10.98
CA ARG A 185 0.21 13.12 -12.45
C ARG A 185 1.55 13.68 -12.91
N ILE A 186 2.11 14.68 -12.21
CA ILE A 186 3.45 15.21 -12.49
C ILE A 186 4.51 14.14 -12.20
N LEU A 187 4.38 13.38 -11.10
CA LEU A 187 5.27 12.26 -10.82
C LEU A 187 5.20 11.21 -11.93
N LEU A 188 4.02 10.85 -12.42
CA LEU A 188 3.89 9.93 -13.56
C LEU A 188 4.53 10.46 -14.84
N ILE A 189 4.49 11.78 -15.07
CA ILE A 189 5.20 12.41 -16.20
C ILE A 189 6.71 12.23 -16.08
N LEU A 190 7.25 12.47 -14.88
CA LEU A 190 8.68 12.36 -14.61
C LEU A 190 9.16 10.90 -14.66
N ILE A 191 8.34 9.96 -14.19
CA ILE A 191 8.59 8.51 -14.30
C ILE A 191 8.55 8.08 -15.77
N SER A 192 7.62 8.59 -16.59
CA SER A 192 7.60 8.30 -18.04
C SER A 192 8.87 8.82 -18.73
N ARG A 193 9.29 10.05 -18.40
CA ARG A 193 10.52 10.66 -18.95
C ARG A 193 11.80 9.93 -18.54
N SER A 194 11.91 9.46 -17.29
CA SER A 194 13.08 8.70 -16.84
C SER A 194 13.24 7.36 -17.58
N LEU A 195 12.14 6.79 -18.07
CA LEU A 195 12.13 5.61 -18.92
C LEU A 195 12.39 5.91 -20.40
N GLY A 196 12.49 7.18 -20.80
CA GLY A 196 12.59 7.59 -22.20
C GLY A 196 11.27 7.49 -22.98
N LEU A 197 10.13 7.37 -22.29
CA LEU A 197 8.81 7.33 -22.90
C LEU A 197 8.26 8.74 -23.17
N SER A 198 7.16 8.81 -23.91
CA SER A 198 6.41 10.06 -24.06
C SER A 198 6.01 10.60 -22.68
N PRO A 199 6.08 11.92 -22.43
CA PRO A 199 5.83 12.47 -21.10
C PRO A 199 4.49 12.07 -20.48
N ASN A 200 3.43 11.85 -21.28
CA ASN A 200 2.10 11.51 -20.77
C ASN A 200 1.78 10.02 -20.84
N TYR A 201 2.75 9.15 -21.17
CA TYR A 201 2.50 7.72 -21.45
C TYR A 201 1.62 7.06 -20.39
N PHE A 202 2.02 7.07 -19.12
CA PHE A 202 1.24 6.43 -18.06
C PHE A 202 -0.07 7.15 -17.73
N ASN A 203 -0.10 8.48 -17.82
CA ASN A 203 -1.33 9.25 -17.59
C ASN A 203 -2.42 8.90 -18.61
N GLU A 204 -2.05 8.72 -19.88
CA GLU A 204 -2.96 8.32 -20.95
C GLU A 204 -3.34 6.84 -20.81
N MET A 205 -2.36 5.98 -20.57
CA MET A 205 -2.54 4.54 -20.44
C MET A 205 -3.42 4.16 -19.25
N PHE A 206 -3.32 4.87 -18.12
CA PHE A 206 -4.08 4.53 -16.91
C PHE A 206 -5.56 4.92 -17.02
N GLY A 207 -5.93 5.78 -17.98
CA GLY A 207 -7.30 6.23 -18.19
C GLY A 207 -7.87 6.96 -16.98
N GLU A 208 -9.12 6.64 -16.61
CA GLU A 208 -9.69 7.08 -15.33
C GLU A 208 -9.06 6.27 -14.19
N ALA A 209 -7.93 6.78 -13.69
CA ALA A 209 -7.14 6.10 -12.67
C ALA A 209 -7.94 5.82 -11.40
N VAL A 210 -7.62 4.68 -10.78
CA VAL A 210 -8.18 4.27 -9.51
C VAL A 210 -7.35 4.88 -8.39
N GLN A 211 -7.98 5.69 -7.54
CA GLN A 211 -7.38 6.26 -6.34
C GLN A 211 -8.07 5.73 -5.08
N ALA A 212 -7.29 5.50 -4.04
CA ALA A 212 -7.80 5.39 -2.67
C ALA A 212 -6.90 6.11 -1.69
N VAL A 213 -7.48 6.46 -0.55
CA VAL A 213 -6.74 6.94 0.61
C VAL A 213 -6.81 5.91 1.72
N ARG A 214 -5.69 5.72 2.40
CA ARG A 214 -5.59 4.93 3.62
C ARG A 214 -4.92 5.77 4.70
N MET A 215 -5.60 5.90 5.83
CA MET A 215 -5.05 6.52 7.03
C MET A 215 -4.73 5.40 8.01
N ASN A 216 -3.50 5.37 8.52
CA ASN A 216 -3.07 4.39 9.52
C ASN A 216 -2.67 5.10 10.80
N TYR A 217 -3.15 4.60 11.93
CA TYR A 217 -2.78 5.06 13.26
C TYR A 217 -2.10 3.93 14.02
N TYR A 218 -0.90 4.19 14.52
CA TYR A 218 -0.06 3.24 15.22
C TYR A 218 0.14 3.70 16.67
N PRO A 219 -0.61 3.15 17.64
CA PRO A 219 -0.41 3.48 19.05
C PRO A 219 0.93 2.95 19.56
N PRO A 220 1.55 3.58 20.58
CA PRO A 220 2.72 3.04 21.23
C PRO A 220 2.43 1.66 21.81
N CYS A 221 3.40 0.75 21.71
CA CYS A 221 3.31 -0.60 22.25
C CYS A 221 4.30 -0.77 23.41
N SER A 222 3.93 -1.51 24.45
CA SER A 222 4.86 -1.83 25.55
C SER A 222 6.00 -2.76 25.11
N ARG A 223 5.71 -3.62 24.12
CA ARG A 223 6.64 -4.60 23.53
C ARG A 223 6.71 -4.43 22.01
N PRO A 224 7.27 -3.32 21.50
CA PRO A 224 7.39 -3.10 20.06
C PRO A 224 8.32 -4.12 19.39
N ASP A 225 9.16 -4.81 20.18
CA ASP A 225 10.01 -5.92 19.75
C ASP A 225 9.23 -7.21 19.40
N LEU A 226 7.94 -7.29 19.78
CA LEU A 226 7.09 -8.45 19.53
C LEU A 226 6.05 -8.23 18.43
N VAL A 227 5.77 -6.99 18.03
CA VAL A 227 4.67 -6.66 17.13
C VAL A 227 5.18 -5.95 15.88
N LEU A 228 4.35 -5.88 14.84
CA LEU A 228 4.56 -4.99 13.70
C LEU A 228 3.39 -4.03 13.63
N GLY A 229 3.66 -2.76 13.32
CA GLY A 229 2.61 -1.78 13.06
C GLY A 229 1.88 -2.10 11.77
N LEU A 230 2.61 -2.51 10.72
CA LEU A 230 2.06 -3.02 9.47
C LEU A 230 3.00 -4.11 8.95
N SER A 231 2.45 -5.26 8.57
CA SER A 231 3.22 -6.42 8.14
C SER A 231 4.08 -6.14 6.90
N PRO A 232 5.14 -6.93 6.64
CA PRO A 232 5.94 -6.83 5.42
C PRO A 232 5.06 -7.06 4.19
N HIS A 233 5.08 -6.10 3.28
CA HIS A 233 4.20 -6.08 2.14
C HIS A 233 4.75 -5.20 1.02
N SER A 234 4.08 -5.23 -0.12
CA SER A 234 4.42 -4.62 -1.37
C SER A 234 3.12 -4.01 -1.92
N ASP A 235 3.11 -2.76 -2.37
CA ASP A 235 1.84 -2.08 -2.71
C ASP A 235 1.28 -2.45 -4.09
N GLY A 236 0.05 -2.95 -4.18
CA GLY A 236 -0.60 -3.24 -5.48
C GLY A 236 -0.97 -2.04 -6.34
N SER A 237 -0.62 -0.82 -5.94
CA SER A 237 -0.77 0.40 -6.71
C SER A 237 0.28 0.49 -7.83
N ALA A 238 0.11 1.42 -8.78
CA ALA A 238 1.21 1.83 -9.65
C ALA A 238 2.14 2.81 -8.95
N LEU A 239 1.56 3.76 -8.22
CA LEU A 239 2.25 4.78 -7.45
C LEU A 239 1.58 4.90 -6.09
N THR A 240 2.38 4.90 -5.02
CA THR A 240 1.93 5.22 -3.68
C THR A 240 2.58 6.51 -3.22
N VAL A 241 1.77 7.38 -2.61
CA VAL A 241 2.19 8.66 -2.03
C VAL A 241 1.89 8.64 -0.54
N LEU A 242 2.93 8.51 0.27
CA LEU A 242 2.84 8.47 1.72
C LEU A 242 3.23 9.82 2.31
N GLN A 243 2.29 10.42 3.03
CA GLN A 243 2.56 11.47 4.02
C GLN A 243 2.67 10.80 5.40
N GLN A 244 3.72 11.13 6.14
CA GLN A 244 3.95 10.59 7.49
C GLN A 244 4.35 11.72 8.45
N ASP A 245 4.05 11.53 9.73
CA ASP A 245 4.56 12.43 10.76
C ASP A 245 6.10 12.38 10.85
N THR A 246 6.65 13.41 11.47
CA THR A 246 8.09 13.55 11.71
C THR A 246 8.49 13.19 13.15
N THR A 247 7.55 12.72 13.97
CA THR A 247 7.77 12.49 15.40
C THR A 247 8.50 11.18 15.65
N SER A 248 8.33 10.18 14.78
CA SER A 248 8.96 8.87 14.94
C SER A 248 9.29 8.18 13.62
N VAL A 249 10.36 7.38 13.64
CA VAL A 249 10.74 6.52 12.52
C VAL A 249 9.92 5.23 12.59
N GLY A 250 9.01 5.03 11.64
CA GLY A 250 8.16 3.83 11.57
C GLY A 250 8.30 3.02 10.28
N LEU A 251 8.45 3.68 9.12
CA LEU A 251 8.57 2.99 7.85
C LEU A 251 9.96 2.34 7.69
N GLN A 252 9.99 1.09 7.27
CA GLN A 252 11.21 0.36 6.90
C GLN A 252 11.05 -0.27 5.51
N ILE A 253 12.10 -0.19 4.69
CA ILE A 253 12.16 -0.75 3.33
C ILE A 253 13.16 -1.90 3.32
N LEU A 254 12.83 -3.01 2.66
CA LEU A 254 13.72 -4.14 2.49
C LEU A 254 14.71 -3.87 1.34
N LYS A 255 15.97 -3.60 1.66
CA LYS A 255 17.05 -3.38 0.69
C LYS A 255 18.20 -4.33 0.98
N ASP A 256 18.63 -5.10 -0.03
CA ASP A 256 19.74 -6.06 0.07
C ASP A 256 19.60 -7.02 1.27
N ASN A 257 18.38 -7.53 1.51
CA ASN A 257 18.00 -8.39 2.64
C ASN A 257 18.11 -7.73 4.03
N ALA A 258 18.23 -6.40 4.09
CA ALA A 258 18.23 -5.62 5.33
C ALA A 258 17.04 -4.66 5.37
N TRP A 259 16.45 -4.51 6.55
CA TRP A 259 15.41 -3.50 6.80
C TRP A 259 16.06 -2.13 7.04
N VAL A 260 15.88 -1.21 6.09
CA VAL A 260 16.42 0.15 6.12
C VAL A 260 15.33 1.13 6.59
N PRO A 261 15.57 1.91 7.66
CA PRO A 261 14.60 2.89 8.13
C PRO A 261 14.48 4.08 7.18
N VAL A 262 13.27 4.60 7.01
CA VAL A 262 13.02 5.84 6.29
C VAL A 262 12.89 6.97 7.31
N HIS A 263 13.94 7.79 7.41
CA HIS A 263 13.91 8.96 8.28
C HIS A 263 13.01 10.04 7.70
N PRO A 264 11.94 10.45 8.40
CA PRO A 264 11.04 11.49 7.92
C PRO A 264 11.78 12.81 7.71
N ILE A 265 11.47 13.47 6.59
CA ILE A 265 11.89 14.85 6.31
C ILE A 265 10.64 15.73 6.44
N PRO A 266 10.68 16.86 7.16
CA PRO A 266 9.56 17.79 7.23
C PRO A 266 9.05 18.18 5.83
N ASP A 267 7.73 18.16 5.67
CA ASP A 267 7.04 18.44 4.41
C ASP A 267 7.43 17.56 3.22
N ALA A 268 8.16 16.46 3.43
CA ALA A 268 8.46 15.53 2.35
C ALA A 268 7.36 14.46 2.21
N LEU A 269 7.19 13.98 0.99
CA LEU A 269 6.36 12.82 0.70
C LEU A 269 7.25 11.63 0.38
N VAL A 270 6.94 10.46 0.93
CA VAL A 270 7.56 9.22 0.50
C VAL A 270 6.79 8.68 -0.69
N ILE A 271 7.49 8.41 -1.77
CA ILE A 271 6.94 7.84 -2.98
C ILE A 271 7.50 6.43 -3.12
N ASN A 272 6.63 5.48 -3.43
CA ASN A 272 7.06 4.19 -3.91
C ASN A 272 6.35 3.78 -5.18
N ILE A 273 7.11 3.08 -6.01
CA ILE A 273 6.62 2.40 -7.19
C ILE A 273 6.05 1.08 -6.69
N GLY A 274 4.77 0.84 -6.94
CA GLY A 274 4.07 -0.33 -6.40
C GLY A 274 4.26 -1.62 -7.21
N ASP A 275 4.19 -2.74 -6.49
CA ASP A 275 3.95 -4.11 -6.92
C ASP A 275 3.09 -4.84 -5.90
N THR A 276 2.41 -5.87 -6.34
CA THR A 276 1.54 -6.68 -5.50
C THR A 276 2.27 -7.44 -4.39
N ILE A 277 1.89 -7.17 -3.14
CA ILE A 277 1.35 -8.07 -2.10
C ILE A 277 1.02 -7.21 -0.86
N GLU A 278 -0.23 -6.81 -0.58
CA GLU A 278 -0.65 -6.50 0.81
C GLU A 278 -1.24 -7.76 1.47
N VAL A 279 -0.40 -8.78 1.65
CA VAL A 279 -0.77 -9.99 2.40
C VAL A 279 0.05 -10.03 3.67
N GLY A 280 -0.39 -9.28 4.68
CA GLY A 280 0.10 -9.41 6.06
C GLY A 280 -0.36 -10.70 6.76
N ALA A 281 -1.05 -11.60 6.06
CA ALA A 281 -1.69 -12.77 6.63
C ALA A 281 -1.24 -14.05 5.94
N ILE A 282 -0.33 -14.81 6.55
CA ILE A 282 -0.11 -16.21 6.18
C ILE A 282 -1.39 -16.96 6.55
N ILE A 283 -2.26 -17.24 5.57
CA ILE A 283 -3.42 -18.11 5.80
C ILE A 283 -2.92 -19.55 5.81
N HIS A 284 -3.21 -20.30 6.88
CA HIS A 284 -2.81 -21.69 7.02
C HIS A 284 -3.40 -22.55 5.86
N PRO A 285 -2.59 -23.39 5.17
CA PRO A 285 -3.01 -24.07 3.93
C PRO A 285 -4.22 -25.01 4.06
N GLY A 286 -4.54 -25.48 5.27
CA GLY A 286 -5.69 -26.35 5.54
C GLY A 286 -7.06 -25.66 5.64
N PHE A 287 -7.11 -24.32 5.72
CA PHE A 287 -8.37 -23.58 5.99
C PHE A 287 -9.13 -23.19 4.72
N LEU A 288 -8.55 -23.42 3.53
CA LEU A 288 -8.88 -22.62 2.35
C LEU A 288 -9.68 -23.33 1.24
N LEU A 289 -10.22 -24.52 1.48
CA LEU A 289 -11.02 -25.26 0.48
C LEU A 289 -12.51 -24.82 0.40
N HIS A 290 -12.97 -23.87 1.22
CA HIS A 290 -14.40 -23.60 1.41
C HIS A 290 -14.85 -22.13 1.19
N LEU A 291 -14.01 -21.28 0.58
CA LEU A 291 -14.36 -19.87 0.39
C LEU A 291 -15.11 -19.63 -0.94
N ASN A 292 -16.37 -19.22 -0.87
CA ASN A 292 -17.06 -18.57 -1.98
C ASN A 292 -16.70 -17.06 -1.98
N PRO A 293 -16.20 -16.49 -3.08
CA PRO A 293 -15.92 -15.05 -3.14
C PRO A 293 -17.22 -14.23 -3.14
N PRO A 294 -17.30 -13.10 -2.43
CA PRO A 294 -18.45 -12.21 -2.51
C PRO A 294 -18.57 -11.60 -3.93
N PRO A 295 -19.78 -11.24 -4.37
CA PRO A 295 -20.07 -10.86 -5.76
C PRO A 295 -19.48 -9.51 -6.21
N ASN A 296 -18.81 -8.75 -5.35
CA ASN A 296 -18.16 -7.48 -5.69
C ASN A 296 -16.92 -7.21 -4.83
N PRO A 297 -15.75 -7.78 -5.16
CA PRO A 297 -14.51 -7.41 -4.50
C PRO A 297 -13.94 -6.15 -5.18
N LEU A 298 -14.30 -4.98 -4.66
CA LEU A 298 -13.58 -3.74 -4.95
C LEU A 298 -12.26 -3.79 -4.18
N LEU A 299 -11.22 -4.31 -4.84
CA LEU A 299 -9.86 -4.39 -4.32
C LEU A 299 -8.93 -3.57 -5.22
N ILE A 300 -8.21 -2.61 -4.65
CA ILE A 300 -7.13 -1.84 -5.32
C ILE A 300 -5.83 -2.66 -5.41
N ASP A 301 -5.94 -3.96 -5.19
CA ASP A 301 -4.80 -4.80 -4.96
C ASP A 301 -4.93 -5.98 -5.90
N ALA A 302 -4.09 -5.99 -6.93
CA ALA A 302 -3.25 -7.15 -7.20
C ALA A 302 -2.35 -7.02 -8.43
N THR A 303 -2.24 -5.89 -9.13
CA THR A 303 -1.33 -5.86 -10.29
C THR A 303 0.01 -5.22 -9.99
N ARG A 304 1.09 -5.89 -10.40
CA ARG A 304 2.45 -5.34 -10.45
C ARG A 304 2.59 -4.29 -11.56
N ALA A 305 1.73 -3.27 -11.55
CA ALA A 305 1.49 -2.42 -12.72
C ALA A 305 2.80 -1.83 -13.25
N MET A 306 3.52 -1.07 -12.42
CA MET A 306 4.75 -0.42 -12.87
C MET A 306 5.89 -1.40 -13.14
N GLN A 307 6.04 -2.46 -12.33
CA GLN A 307 7.08 -3.47 -12.60
C GLN A 307 6.81 -4.25 -13.90
N VAL A 308 5.55 -4.57 -14.22
CA VAL A 308 5.16 -5.25 -15.46
C VAL A 308 5.33 -4.32 -16.65
N LEU A 309 4.82 -3.09 -16.57
CA LEU A 309 4.91 -2.09 -17.63
C LEU A 309 6.37 -1.77 -17.96
N THR A 310 7.23 -1.64 -16.96
CA THR A 310 8.66 -1.35 -17.16
C THR A 310 9.51 -2.57 -17.48
N ASN A 311 8.88 -3.72 -17.75
CA ASN A 311 9.56 -4.99 -18.00
C ASN A 311 10.59 -5.36 -16.90
N GLY A 312 10.31 -4.97 -15.66
CA GLY A 312 11.12 -5.25 -14.47
C GLY A 312 12.28 -4.28 -14.27
N ARG A 313 12.35 -3.18 -15.03
CA ARG A 313 13.35 -2.13 -14.85
C ARG A 313 13.11 -1.36 -13.55
N TYR A 314 11.87 -0.95 -13.29
CA TYR A 314 11.49 -0.38 -12.01
C TYR A 314 10.97 -1.48 -11.10
N ARG A 315 11.50 -1.48 -9.87
CA ARG A 315 11.20 -2.51 -8.88
C ARG A 315 10.26 -1.92 -7.86
N SER A 316 9.34 -2.74 -7.42
CA SER A 316 8.69 -2.47 -6.15
C SER A 316 9.27 -3.39 -5.09
N VAL A 317 9.21 -2.90 -3.87
CA VAL A 317 10.05 -3.34 -2.79
C VAL A 317 9.19 -3.57 -1.56
N GLU A 318 9.49 -4.69 -0.90
CA GLU A 318 8.83 -5.06 0.34
C GLU A 318 9.16 -4.00 1.41
N HIS A 319 8.14 -3.54 2.12
CA HIS A 319 8.23 -2.53 3.15
C HIS A 319 7.32 -2.90 4.31
N ARG A 320 7.58 -2.36 5.50
CA ARG A 320 6.79 -2.61 6.71
C ARG A 320 6.72 -1.36 7.58
N ALA A 321 5.79 -1.33 8.53
CA ALA A 321 5.78 -0.32 9.57
C ALA A 321 6.08 -0.96 10.93
N VAL A 322 7.02 -0.36 11.67
CA VAL A 322 7.28 -0.69 13.07
C VAL A 322 6.61 0.34 13.99
N THR A 323 6.31 -0.07 15.21
CA THR A 323 5.84 0.83 16.28
C THR A 323 6.96 1.05 17.30
N ASN A 324 6.71 1.92 18.29
CA ASN A 324 7.66 2.27 19.33
C ASN A 324 6.96 2.30 20.72
N ARG A 325 7.68 2.62 21.80
CA ARG A 325 7.14 2.64 23.16
C ARG A 325 6.53 3.98 23.59
N GLU A 326 6.84 5.05 22.88
CA GLU A 326 6.77 6.43 23.40
C GLU A 326 5.69 7.27 22.73
N SER A 327 5.61 7.22 21.40
CA SER A 327 4.77 8.11 20.60
C SER A 327 3.83 7.35 19.68
N ASP A 328 2.63 7.90 19.50
CA ASP A 328 1.76 7.50 18.40
C ASP A 328 2.41 7.90 17.07
N ARG A 329 2.12 7.12 16.02
CA ARG A 329 2.46 7.47 14.65
C ARG A 329 1.21 7.50 13.77
N LEU A 330 1.14 8.46 12.87
CA LEU A 330 0.09 8.61 11.86
C LEU A 330 0.69 8.64 10.46
N SER A 331 0.00 8.00 9.52
CA SER A 331 0.31 8.14 8.10
C SER A 331 -0.95 8.29 7.26
N VAL A 332 -0.87 9.11 6.22
CA VAL A 332 -1.91 9.26 5.19
C VAL A 332 -1.32 8.86 3.85
N VAL A 333 -1.81 7.75 3.32
CA VAL A 333 -1.34 7.10 2.10
C VAL A 333 -2.36 7.32 0.99
N THR A 334 -1.92 7.83 -0.16
CA THR A 334 -2.72 7.79 -1.39
C THR A 334 -2.17 6.70 -2.30
N PHE A 335 -3.05 5.84 -2.80
CA PHE A 335 -2.74 4.84 -3.81
C PHE A 335 -3.27 5.31 -5.16
N TYR A 336 -2.46 5.15 -6.22
CA TYR A 336 -2.81 5.47 -7.59
C TYR A 336 -2.56 4.25 -8.47
N ALA A 337 -3.60 3.77 -9.17
CA ALA A 337 -3.54 2.58 -10.00
C ALA A 337 -4.23 2.81 -11.37
N PRO A 338 -3.89 2.00 -12.39
CA PRO A 338 -4.57 2.05 -13.68
C PRO A 338 -6.07 1.73 -13.54
N SER A 339 -6.90 2.20 -14.47
CA SER A 339 -8.29 1.73 -14.60
C SER A 339 -8.37 0.20 -14.68
N TYR A 340 -9.45 -0.39 -14.17
CA TYR A 340 -9.67 -1.84 -14.24
C TYR A 340 -9.85 -2.36 -15.67
N ASP A 341 -10.21 -1.49 -16.62
CA ASP A 341 -10.44 -1.89 -18.02
C ASP A 341 -9.15 -1.93 -18.85
N VAL A 342 -8.03 -1.47 -18.27
CA VAL A 342 -6.74 -1.37 -18.96
C VAL A 342 -6.06 -2.74 -19.05
N GLU A 343 -5.47 -3.03 -20.21
CA GLU A 343 -4.54 -4.15 -20.38
C GLU A 343 -3.14 -3.75 -19.89
N LEU A 344 -2.57 -4.57 -19.03
CA LEU A 344 -1.24 -4.40 -18.46
C LEU A 344 -0.28 -5.42 -19.07
N GLY A 345 0.90 -4.96 -19.46
CA GLY A 345 1.98 -5.76 -20.03
C GLY A 345 3.19 -4.88 -20.35
N PRO A 346 4.36 -5.46 -20.67
CA PRO A 346 5.56 -4.67 -20.95
C PRO A 346 5.32 -3.63 -22.05
N VAL A 347 5.75 -2.40 -21.77
CA VAL A 347 5.77 -1.29 -22.73
C VAL A 347 6.70 -1.69 -23.87
N PRO A 348 6.24 -1.69 -25.14
CA PRO A 348 7.03 -2.18 -26.28
C PRO A 348 8.41 -1.53 -26.39
N GLU A 349 8.51 -0.23 -26.11
CA GLU A 349 9.74 0.56 -26.14
C GLU A 349 10.79 0.13 -25.09
N LEU A 350 10.37 -0.64 -24.06
CA LEU A 350 11.21 -1.17 -22.99
C LEU A 350 11.54 -2.66 -23.16
N VAL A 351 11.19 -3.24 -24.32
CA VAL A 351 11.52 -4.62 -24.69
C VAL A 351 12.51 -4.60 -25.85
N ASN A 352 13.65 -5.26 -25.69
CA ASN A 352 14.67 -5.39 -26.71
C ASN A 352 15.53 -6.64 -26.48
N ASP A 353 16.52 -6.89 -27.33
CA ASP A 353 17.37 -8.09 -27.23
C ASP A 353 18.14 -8.20 -25.91
N GLN A 354 18.45 -7.07 -25.27
CA GLN A 354 19.16 -7.02 -23.98
C GLN A 354 18.19 -7.17 -22.80
N GLN A 355 16.92 -6.78 -22.98
CA GLN A 355 15.86 -6.89 -22.00
C GLN A 355 14.61 -7.54 -22.64
N PRO A 356 14.63 -8.88 -22.84
CA PRO A 356 13.52 -9.58 -23.49
C PRO A 356 12.23 -9.48 -22.68
N CYS A 357 11.09 -9.73 -23.31
CA CYS A 357 9.79 -9.66 -22.66
C CYS A 357 9.71 -10.64 -21.48
N ARG A 358 9.52 -10.13 -20.26
CA ARG A 358 9.48 -10.95 -19.03
C ARG A 358 8.07 -11.25 -18.57
N TYR A 359 7.09 -10.45 -19.00
CA TYR A 359 5.71 -10.53 -18.54
C TYR A 359 4.73 -10.64 -19.71
N ARG A 360 3.68 -11.44 -19.53
CA ARG A 360 2.55 -11.49 -20.46
C ARG A 360 1.64 -10.28 -20.27
N ARG A 361 0.79 -10.06 -21.27
CA ARG A 361 -0.32 -9.09 -21.23
C ARG A 361 -1.54 -9.70 -20.55
N PHE A 362 -2.29 -8.89 -19.79
CA PHE A 362 -3.52 -9.29 -19.12
C PHE A 362 -4.38 -8.08 -18.76
N ASN A 363 -5.70 -8.26 -18.63
CA ASN A 363 -6.59 -7.20 -18.17
C ASN A 363 -6.47 -6.96 -16.65
N HIS A 364 -6.41 -5.69 -16.24
CA HIS A 364 -6.22 -5.30 -14.83
C HIS A 364 -7.36 -5.79 -13.93
N GLY A 365 -8.62 -5.63 -14.35
CA GLY A 365 -9.80 -6.06 -13.61
C GLY A 365 -9.90 -7.58 -13.51
N GLU A 366 -9.58 -8.31 -14.59
CA GLU A 366 -9.53 -9.78 -14.59
C GLU A 366 -8.45 -10.32 -13.65
N TYR A 367 -7.26 -9.71 -13.68
CA TYR A 367 -6.19 -10.07 -12.76
C TYR A 367 -6.61 -9.82 -11.31
N SER A 368 -7.18 -8.63 -11.03
CA SER A 368 -7.67 -8.28 -9.70
C SER A 368 -8.70 -9.29 -9.19
N ARG A 369 -9.62 -9.71 -10.07
CA ARG A 369 -10.61 -10.75 -9.76
C ARG A 369 -9.96 -12.12 -9.55
N HIS A 370 -9.02 -12.53 -10.42
CA HIS A 370 -8.30 -13.80 -10.32
C HIS A 370 -7.50 -13.89 -9.01
N TYR A 371 -6.89 -12.80 -8.58
CA TYR A 371 -6.16 -12.75 -7.32
C TYR A 371 -7.08 -12.89 -6.11
N VAL A 372 -8.23 -12.21 -6.12
CA VAL A 372 -9.24 -12.32 -5.06
C VAL A 372 -9.78 -13.76 -4.95
N THR A 373 -9.90 -14.49 -6.05
CA THR A 373 -10.39 -15.87 -6.04
C THR A 373 -9.30 -16.90 -5.75
N ASN A 374 -8.03 -16.60 -6.06
CA ASN A 374 -6.89 -17.51 -5.89
C ASN A 374 -5.95 -17.12 -4.75
N LYS A 375 -6.50 -16.62 -3.63
CA LYS A 375 -5.83 -16.23 -2.37
C LYS A 375 -4.90 -17.30 -1.72
N LEU A 376 -4.69 -18.42 -2.40
CA LEU A 376 -4.18 -19.70 -1.92
C LEU A 376 -2.66 -19.91 -2.08
N GLN A 377 -1.93 -19.04 -2.79
CA GLN A 377 -0.60 -19.44 -3.30
C GLN A 377 0.59 -18.50 -3.02
N GLY A 378 0.45 -17.46 -2.19
CA GLY A 378 1.58 -16.63 -1.77
C GLY A 378 2.43 -16.09 -2.95
N LYS A 379 3.77 -16.13 -2.84
CA LYS A 379 4.74 -15.62 -3.85
C LYS A 379 4.60 -16.23 -5.27
N LYS A 380 3.68 -17.15 -5.54
CA LYS A 380 3.41 -17.74 -6.88
C LYS A 380 2.63 -16.84 -7.85
N ASN A 381 2.24 -15.64 -7.46
CA ASN A 381 1.43 -14.77 -8.34
C ASN A 381 2.25 -14.03 -9.41
N LEU A 382 3.55 -13.82 -9.20
CA LEU A 382 4.45 -13.35 -10.26
C LEU A 382 4.51 -14.32 -11.43
N GLU A 383 4.39 -15.62 -11.15
CA GLU A 383 4.36 -16.67 -12.18
C GLU A 383 3.12 -16.58 -13.07
N PHE A 384 2.02 -15.97 -12.59
CA PHE A 384 0.88 -15.65 -13.46
C PHE A 384 1.28 -14.60 -14.50
N ALA A 385 2.01 -13.56 -14.10
CA ALA A 385 2.39 -12.50 -15.03
C ALA A 385 3.65 -12.86 -15.84
N LYS A 386 4.55 -13.70 -15.34
CA LYS A 386 5.77 -14.08 -16.06
C LYS A 386 5.48 -14.99 -17.23
N ILE A 387 6.27 -14.84 -18.28
CA ILE A 387 6.33 -15.86 -19.34
C ILE A 387 7.09 -17.06 -18.79
N GLN A 388 6.45 -18.22 -18.72
CA GLN A 388 7.13 -19.47 -18.38
C GLN A 388 8.15 -19.79 -19.47
N THR A 389 9.43 -19.74 -19.13
CA THR A 389 10.50 -20.24 -19.99
C THR A 389 10.65 -21.72 -19.70
N SER A 390 10.13 -22.56 -20.61
CA SER A 390 10.47 -23.98 -20.65
C SER A 390 11.94 -24.11 -21.02
N TYR A 391 12.76 -24.57 -20.07
CA TYR A 391 14.08 -25.14 -20.34
C TYR A 391 13.97 -26.66 -20.44
#